data_AF-A0A1E4I8B1-F1
#
_entry.id   AF-A0A1E4I8B1-F1
#
_cell.length_a   1.000
_cell.length_b   1.000
_cell.length_c   1.000
_cell.angle_alpha   90.00
_cell.angle_beta   90.00
_cell.angle_gamma   90.00
#
_symmetry.space_group_name_H-M   'P 1'
#
loop_
_entity.id
_entity.type
_entity.pdbx_description
1 polymer ?
#
loop_
_entity_poly.entity_id
_entity_poly.type
_entity_poly.pdbx_seq_one_letter_code
_entity_poly.pdbx_strand_id
1 'polypeptide(L)'
;MYAARAGVDLTQVVMAYLGVQYKGAGHRDEALATLRHVVGSFGSPDGPGEYDTTHHLDAEGYDNLIAVGYWRDPETFRRWSSEPAVATRWDADERSSGGIGLFRGILSPRADRFETIYSFTDDFPGVGAIMDGVSGEIREHSYWGSMRERVPLSQTDRMVASGDLSRSVLSAPTRRAPPWVGSPARSSALHVRTGSLAPRRTEENPMSDTNGLATSIGILAGVSVFVTGWIGMPTWLLFLAWLTYFFCGGGTDGLKLQLATNLFGVLIGVVTLGIVALVNAPQWLVALLVVVAAFTIAQSGRISGLRQTPGGFVGFAMIAAAVQVTGKSVLEPSWSNPIVLAVGAVVLASVFAVASELGGKVLSGRSLSLRSPVIDEPAVDQG
;
A
#
# COMPACT_ATOMS: atom_id res chain seq x y z
N MET A 1 -7.99 -4.82 -7.42
CA MET A 1 -6.52 -4.95 -7.37
C MET A 1 -6.13 -6.14 -8.22
N TYR A 2 -4.99 -6.05 -8.90
CA TYR A 2 -4.49 -7.06 -9.84
C TYR A 2 -3.07 -7.48 -9.47
N ALA A 3 -2.62 -8.61 -10.00
CA ALA A 3 -1.25 -9.09 -9.84
C ALA A 3 -0.68 -9.43 -11.22
N ALA A 4 0.64 -9.30 -11.36
CA ALA A 4 1.33 -9.82 -12.52
C ALA A 4 1.38 -11.35 -12.48
N ARG A 5 1.31 -11.98 -13.65
CA ARG A 5 1.25 -13.43 -13.85
C ARG A 5 2.37 -13.86 -14.77
N ALA A 6 2.99 -14.99 -14.45
CA ALA A 6 3.99 -15.62 -15.27
C ALA A 6 3.67 -17.11 -15.45
N GLY A 7 4.14 -17.67 -16.55
CA GLY A 7 4.14 -19.10 -16.82
C GLY A 7 5.03 -19.87 -15.84
N VAL A 8 4.89 -21.20 -15.88
CA VAL A 8 5.66 -22.12 -15.02
C VAL A 8 7.16 -22.13 -15.31
N ASP A 9 7.57 -21.56 -16.43
CA ASP A 9 8.97 -21.33 -16.83
C ASP A 9 9.67 -20.31 -15.93
N LEU A 10 8.94 -19.32 -15.40
CA LEU A 10 9.52 -18.31 -14.52
C LEU A 10 9.72 -18.88 -13.12
N THR A 11 10.92 -19.36 -12.84
CA THR A 11 11.26 -20.02 -11.56
C THR A 11 11.95 -19.09 -10.57
N GLN A 12 12.71 -18.10 -11.07
CA GLN A 12 13.48 -17.17 -10.27
C GLN A 12 13.79 -15.91 -11.07
N VAL A 13 13.64 -14.74 -10.48
CA VAL A 13 13.99 -13.46 -11.11
C VAL A 13 15.26 -12.90 -10.50
N VAL A 14 15.88 -11.92 -11.17
CA VAL A 14 16.94 -11.08 -10.59
C VAL A 14 16.51 -9.62 -10.65
N MET A 15 16.66 -8.91 -9.52
CA MET A 15 16.49 -7.48 -9.38
C MET A 15 17.85 -6.89 -8.99
N ALA A 16 18.49 -6.15 -9.87
CA ALA A 16 19.82 -5.57 -9.61
C ALA A 16 19.73 -4.04 -9.51
N TYR A 17 20.01 -3.51 -8.33
CA TYR A 17 20.13 -2.10 -8.02
C TYR A 17 21.59 -1.68 -8.17
N LEU A 18 21.91 -0.94 -9.23
CA LEU A 18 23.26 -0.50 -9.57
C LEU A 18 23.36 1.01 -9.33
N GLY A 19 24.08 1.37 -8.28
CA GLY A 19 24.08 2.73 -7.72
C GLY A 19 25.38 3.49 -7.90
N VAL A 20 25.23 4.80 -8.09
CA VAL A 20 26.31 5.80 -8.10
C VAL A 20 25.97 6.85 -7.06
N GLN A 21 26.83 7.02 -6.07
CA GLN A 21 26.69 7.98 -4.99
C GLN A 21 27.69 9.13 -5.17
N TYR A 22 27.30 10.38 -4.96
CA TYR A 22 28.21 11.52 -5.01
C TYR A 22 27.76 12.62 -4.06
N LYS A 23 28.66 13.58 -3.77
CA LYS A 23 28.33 14.75 -2.94
C LYS A 23 28.89 16.02 -3.54
N GLY A 24 28.05 17.04 -3.62
CA GLY A 24 28.43 18.34 -4.18
C GLY A 24 28.38 18.39 -5.70
N ALA A 25 28.11 19.59 -6.23
CA ALA A 25 27.84 19.81 -7.65
C ALA A 25 29.01 19.41 -8.58
N GLY A 26 30.26 19.48 -8.10
CA GLY A 26 31.45 19.18 -8.90
C GLY A 26 31.58 17.72 -9.35
N HIS A 27 30.88 16.78 -8.69
CA HIS A 27 30.93 15.35 -9.04
C HIS A 27 29.70 14.88 -9.82
N ARG A 28 28.74 15.77 -10.09
CA ARG A 28 27.47 15.43 -10.74
C ARG A 28 27.67 14.90 -12.16
N ASP A 29 28.51 15.56 -12.96
CA ASP A 29 28.75 15.17 -14.35
C ASP A 29 29.44 13.81 -14.45
N GLU A 30 30.40 13.54 -13.56
CA GLU A 30 31.08 12.24 -13.42
C GLU A 30 30.09 11.13 -13.02
N ALA A 31 29.20 11.43 -12.06
CA ALA A 31 28.18 10.50 -11.62
C ALA A 31 27.15 10.16 -12.72
N LEU A 32 26.67 11.18 -13.44
CA LEU A 32 25.75 11.00 -14.57
C LEU A 32 26.40 10.27 -15.75
N ALA A 33 27.65 10.57 -16.06
CA ALA A 33 28.41 9.82 -17.07
C ALA A 33 28.54 8.34 -16.67
N THR A 34 28.82 8.08 -15.39
CA THR A 34 28.90 6.72 -14.86
C THR A 34 27.56 6.00 -14.95
N LEU A 35 26.45 6.62 -14.53
CA LEU A 35 25.12 6.03 -14.65
C LEU A 35 24.76 5.73 -16.10
N ARG A 36 25.04 6.66 -17.04
CA ARG A 36 24.81 6.45 -18.47
C ARG A 36 25.59 5.26 -19.01
N HIS A 37 26.81 5.05 -18.54
CA HIS A 37 27.58 3.87 -18.92
C HIS A 37 26.95 2.56 -18.40
N VAL A 38 26.50 2.54 -17.14
CA VAL A 38 25.77 1.39 -16.56
C VAL A 38 24.50 1.10 -17.36
N VAL A 39 23.68 2.13 -17.61
CA VAL A 39 22.45 1.97 -18.41
C VAL A 39 22.78 1.55 -19.84
N GLY A 40 23.84 2.08 -20.45
CA GLY A 40 24.30 1.67 -21.77
C GLY A 40 24.64 0.17 -21.86
N SER A 41 25.17 -0.40 -20.77
CA SER A 41 25.46 -1.84 -20.70
C SER A 41 24.21 -2.73 -20.63
N PHE A 42 23.03 -2.18 -20.33
CA PHE A 42 21.77 -2.93 -20.38
C PHE A 42 21.34 -3.28 -21.82
N GLY A 43 21.93 -2.64 -22.84
CA GLY A 43 21.66 -2.97 -24.24
C GLY A 43 22.46 -4.16 -24.79
N SER A 44 23.26 -4.86 -23.98
CA SER A 44 24.05 -6.02 -24.44
C SER A 44 23.24 -7.33 -24.51
N PRO A 45 23.73 -8.40 -25.18
CA PRO A 45 22.96 -9.63 -25.48
C PRO A 45 22.35 -10.42 -24.32
N ASP A 46 22.65 -10.11 -23.07
CA ASP A 46 22.02 -10.72 -21.88
C ASP A 46 21.52 -9.63 -20.88
N GLY A 47 21.31 -8.40 -21.36
CA GLY A 47 20.80 -7.27 -20.56
C GLY A 47 19.43 -7.53 -19.91
N PRO A 48 19.00 -6.67 -18.99
CA PRO A 48 17.71 -6.84 -18.32
C PRO A 48 16.55 -6.73 -19.31
N GLY A 49 15.47 -7.46 -19.04
CA GLY A 49 14.25 -7.37 -19.84
C GLY A 49 13.51 -6.05 -19.65
N GLU A 50 13.66 -5.42 -18.48
CA GLU A 50 13.16 -4.07 -18.18
C GLU A 50 14.13 -3.35 -17.24
N TYR A 51 14.21 -2.03 -17.33
CA TYR A 51 14.94 -1.24 -16.35
C TYR A 51 14.35 0.16 -16.14
N ASP A 52 14.65 0.73 -14.98
CA ASP A 52 14.36 2.14 -14.71
C ASP A 52 15.52 2.80 -13.95
N THR A 53 15.48 4.13 -13.90
CA THR A 53 16.46 4.93 -13.16
C THR A 53 15.78 5.82 -12.14
N THR A 54 16.41 5.97 -10.99
CA THR A 54 15.93 6.81 -9.87
C THR A 54 17.05 7.70 -9.34
N HIS A 55 16.65 8.76 -8.64
CA HIS A 55 17.54 9.66 -7.91
C HIS A 55 16.97 9.90 -6.52
N HIS A 56 17.81 9.89 -5.49
CA HIS A 56 17.44 10.36 -4.16
C HIS A 56 18.62 11.01 -3.44
N LEU A 57 18.32 11.95 -2.54
CA LEU A 57 19.27 12.53 -1.59
C LEU A 57 19.13 11.77 -0.26
N ASP A 58 20.22 11.23 0.27
CA ASP A 58 20.21 10.54 1.57
C ASP A 58 20.34 11.52 2.76
N ALA A 59 20.22 10.99 3.98
CA ALA A 59 20.22 11.79 5.20
C ALA A 59 21.57 12.46 5.48
N GLU A 60 22.64 11.90 4.93
CA GLU A 60 24.02 12.38 5.00
C GLU A 60 24.34 13.41 3.91
N GLY A 61 23.37 13.70 3.04
CA GLY A 61 23.44 14.70 1.99
C GLY A 61 24.24 14.24 0.77
N TYR A 62 24.28 12.94 0.48
CA TYR A 62 24.78 12.40 -0.78
C TYR A 62 23.63 12.17 -1.76
N ASP A 63 23.86 12.53 -3.01
CA ASP A 63 23.02 12.17 -4.13
C ASP A 63 23.30 10.73 -4.54
N ASN A 64 22.24 9.97 -4.77
CA ASN A 64 22.30 8.56 -5.15
C ASN A 64 21.49 8.37 -6.45
N LEU A 65 22.20 8.06 -7.53
CA LEU A 65 21.63 7.69 -8.83
C LEU A 65 21.61 6.17 -8.93
N ILE A 66 20.44 5.57 -9.19
CA ILE A 66 20.31 4.11 -9.18
C ILE A 66 19.62 3.66 -10.46
N ALA A 67 20.28 2.78 -11.22
CA ALA A 67 19.68 2.00 -12.29
C ALA A 67 19.21 0.65 -11.72
N VAL A 68 17.96 0.28 -11.96
CA VAL A 68 17.40 -1.00 -11.51
C VAL A 68 17.05 -1.84 -12.72
N GLY A 69 17.73 -2.99 -12.88
CA GLY A 69 17.45 -3.95 -13.95
C GLY A 69 16.69 -5.19 -13.45
N TYR A 70 15.85 -5.75 -14.30
CA TYR A 70 15.04 -6.94 -14.05
C TYR A 70 15.33 -8.05 -15.05
N TRP A 71 15.66 -9.26 -14.57
CA TRP A 71 15.87 -10.45 -15.39
C TRP A 71 14.90 -11.57 -14.99
N ARG A 72 14.39 -12.30 -15.99
CA ARG A 72 13.56 -13.51 -15.79
C ARG A 72 14.36 -14.76 -15.43
N ASP A 73 15.68 -14.71 -15.57
CA ASP A 73 16.57 -15.87 -15.44
C ASP A 73 17.92 -15.47 -14.81
N PRO A 74 18.32 -16.11 -13.69
CA PRO A 74 19.62 -15.86 -13.05
C PRO A 74 20.83 -16.22 -13.92
N GLU A 75 20.71 -17.20 -14.82
CA GLU A 75 21.81 -17.58 -15.72
C GLU A 75 22.12 -16.45 -16.69
N THR A 76 21.07 -15.85 -17.28
CA THR A 76 21.15 -14.67 -18.16
C THR A 76 21.79 -13.49 -17.43
N PHE A 77 21.32 -13.16 -16.23
CA PHE A 77 21.97 -12.12 -15.41
C PHE A 77 23.46 -12.41 -15.17
N ARG A 78 23.83 -13.67 -14.88
CA ARG A 78 25.22 -14.01 -14.64
C ARG A 78 26.07 -13.81 -15.89
N ARG A 79 25.61 -14.29 -17.05
CA ARG A 79 26.34 -14.10 -18.33
C ARG A 79 26.58 -12.62 -18.58
N TRP A 80 25.54 -11.79 -18.49
CA TRP A 80 25.65 -10.33 -18.56
C TRP A 80 26.64 -9.74 -17.56
N SER A 81 26.52 -10.12 -16.28
CA SER A 81 27.39 -9.59 -15.22
C SER A 81 28.87 -9.97 -15.39
N SER A 82 29.13 -11.07 -16.11
CA SER A 82 30.47 -11.57 -16.41
C SER A 82 31.05 -11.03 -17.73
N GLU A 83 30.25 -10.32 -18.53
CA GLU A 83 30.76 -9.69 -19.75
C GLU A 83 31.89 -8.72 -19.39
N PRO A 84 33.05 -8.74 -20.07
CA PRO A 84 34.17 -7.88 -19.73
C PRO A 84 33.81 -6.39 -19.67
N ALA A 85 32.89 -5.94 -20.53
CA ALA A 85 32.40 -4.56 -20.54
C ALA A 85 31.65 -4.18 -19.25
N VAL A 86 30.98 -5.14 -18.61
CA VAL A 86 30.23 -4.93 -17.35
C VAL A 86 31.15 -5.20 -16.15
N ALA A 87 31.84 -6.34 -16.15
CA ALA A 87 32.68 -6.81 -15.05
C ALA A 87 33.86 -5.87 -14.77
N THR A 88 34.54 -5.37 -15.81
CA THR A 88 35.67 -4.44 -15.62
C THR A 88 35.24 -3.17 -14.89
N ARG A 89 33.99 -2.71 -15.10
CA ARG A 89 33.43 -1.56 -14.38
C ARG A 89 33.04 -1.89 -12.94
N TRP A 90 33.03 -3.15 -12.52
CA TRP A 90 32.91 -3.60 -11.12
C TRP A 90 34.23 -4.10 -10.49
N ASP A 91 35.26 -4.41 -11.29
CA ASP A 91 36.56 -4.92 -10.81
C ASP A 91 37.78 -3.97 -10.92
N ALA A 92 37.77 -2.96 -11.82
CA ALA A 92 38.86 -1.96 -11.95
C ALA A 92 39.25 -1.20 -10.65
N ASP A 93 40.55 -1.25 -10.32
CA ASP A 93 41.20 -0.58 -9.18
C ASP A 93 41.18 0.97 -9.25
N GLU A 94 41.05 1.55 -10.45
CA GLU A 94 41.07 3.00 -10.71
C GLU A 94 39.96 3.80 -10.01
N ARG A 95 38.96 3.11 -9.43
CA ARG A 95 37.87 3.73 -8.66
C ARG A 95 38.32 4.27 -7.31
N SER A 96 39.50 3.84 -6.88
CA SER A 96 40.12 4.19 -5.63
C SER A 96 40.63 5.65 -5.58
N SER A 97 40.32 6.48 -6.57
CA SER A 97 40.71 7.89 -6.61
C SER A 97 39.61 8.85 -7.10
N GLY A 98 38.42 8.34 -7.41
CA GLY A 98 37.29 9.15 -7.88
C GLY A 98 36.51 9.81 -6.74
N GLY A 99 35.81 10.92 -7.02
CA GLY A 99 34.97 11.61 -6.04
C GLY A 99 33.56 11.02 -5.86
N ILE A 100 33.31 9.85 -6.44
CA ILE A 100 32.02 9.14 -6.45
C ILE A 100 32.14 7.75 -5.80
N GLY A 101 31.06 7.30 -5.16
CA GLY A 101 30.89 5.93 -4.66
C GLY A 101 30.08 5.08 -5.63
N LEU A 102 30.33 3.77 -5.66
CA LEU A 102 29.52 2.80 -6.41
C LEU A 102 29.04 1.69 -5.49
N PHE A 103 27.84 1.20 -5.75
CA PHE A 103 27.29 0.04 -5.04
C PHE A 103 26.43 -0.83 -5.94
N ARG A 104 26.30 -2.10 -5.56
CA ARG A 104 25.37 -3.05 -6.18
C ARG A 104 24.55 -3.77 -5.10
N GLY A 105 23.23 -3.75 -5.23
CA GLY A 105 22.31 -4.55 -4.43
C GLY A 105 21.59 -5.52 -5.35
N ILE A 106 21.91 -6.81 -5.27
CA ILE A 106 21.36 -7.83 -6.16
C ILE A 106 20.48 -8.77 -5.34
N LEU A 107 19.23 -8.92 -5.76
CA LEU A 107 18.24 -9.80 -5.15
C LEU A 107 17.79 -10.82 -6.19
N SER A 108 17.74 -12.10 -5.81
CA SER A 108 17.30 -13.16 -6.72
C SER A 108 16.18 -14.01 -6.12
N PRO A 109 14.97 -13.46 -5.89
CA PRO A 109 13.88 -14.23 -5.31
C PRO A 109 13.35 -15.27 -6.30
N ARG A 110 13.10 -16.48 -5.79
CA ARG A 110 12.31 -17.50 -6.51
C ARG A 110 10.88 -17.03 -6.71
N ALA A 111 10.18 -17.58 -7.69
CA ALA A 111 8.78 -17.26 -7.99
C ALA A 111 7.83 -17.47 -6.81
N ASP A 112 8.17 -18.37 -5.88
CA ASP A 112 7.43 -18.59 -4.64
C ASP A 112 7.73 -17.57 -3.52
N ARG A 113 8.71 -16.67 -3.69
CA ARG A 113 9.24 -15.76 -2.67
C ARG A 113 8.99 -14.28 -2.92
N PHE A 114 8.22 -13.92 -3.95
CA PHE A 114 7.79 -12.53 -4.17
C PHE A 114 6.30 -12.46 -4.48
N GLU A 115 5.76 -11.26 -4.37
CA GLU A 115 4.38 -10.93 -4.71
C GLU A 115 4.34 -9.61 -5.46
N THR A 116 3.26 -9.37 -6.21
CA THR A 116 2.99 -8.09 -6.85
C THR A 116 1.54 -7.69 -6.62
N ILE A 117 1.29 -6.39 -6.46
CA ILE A 117 -0.05 -5.83 -6.42
C ILE A 117 -0.09 -4.50 -7.18
N TYR A 118 -1.06 -4.38 -8.09
CA TYR A 118 -1.27 -3.22 -8.95
C TYR A 118 -2.73 -2.76 -8.86
N SER A 119 -2.94 -1.45 -8.98
CA SER A 119 -4.26 -0.82 -9.05
C SER A 119 -4.73 -0.56 -10.49
N PHE A 120 -3.99 -1.06 -11.48
CA PHE A 120 -4.19 -0.93 -12.92
C PHE A 120 -3.85 -2.27 -13.59
N THR A 121 -4.01 -2.40 -14.91
CA THR A 121 -3.94 -3.70 -15.63
C THR A 121 -2.93 -3.77 -16.76
N ASP A 122 -2.31 -2.65 -17.08
CA ASP A 122 -1.49 -2.39 -18.25
C ASP A 122 -0.15 -1.76 -17.84
N ASP A 123 0.87 -1.89 -18.68
CA ASP A 123 2.20 -1.28 -18.51
C ASP A 123 2.79 -1.39 -17.10
N PHE A 124 2.82 -2.62 -16.56
CA PHE A 124 3.29 -2.86 -15.21
C PHE A 124 4.75 -2.41 -15.02
N PRO A 125 5.06 -1.57 -14.02
CA PRO A 125 6.43 -1.20 -13.72
C PRO A 125 7.15 -2.30 -12.93
N GLY A 126 8.48 -2.19 -12.91
CA GLY A 126 9.34 -3.03 -12.09
C GLY A 126 9.31 -4.50 -12.53
N VAL A 127 9.23 -5.42 -11.58
CA VAL A 127 9.24 -6.86 -11.89
C VAL A 127 8.05 -7.30 -12.74
N GLY A 128 6.89 -6.61 -12.64
CA GLY A 128 5.72 -6.95 -13.45
C GLY A 128 5.91 -6.73 -14.95
N ALA A 129 6.84 -5.85 -15.35
CA ALA A 129 7.16 -5.59 -16.76
C ALA A 129 7.77 -6.80 -17.46
N ILE A 130 8.48 -7.65 -16.70
CA ILE A 130 9.11 -8.87 -17.21
C ILE A 130 8.24 -10.11 -16.97
N MET A 131 6.96 -9.96 -16.64
CA MET A 131 6.00 -11.07 -16.47
C MET A 131 5.13 -11.23 -17.73
N ASP A 132 4.34 -12.30 -17.81
CA ASP A 132 3.64 -12.71 -19.04
C ASP A 132 2.24 -12.08 -19.18
N GLY A 133 1.70 -11.50 -18.11
CA GLY A 133 0.42 -10.81 -18.18
C GLY A 133 -0.15 -10.41 -16.82
N VAL A 134 -1.44 -10.12 -16.84
CA VAL A 134 -2.22 -9.64 -15.69
C VAL A 134 -3.22 -10.69 -15.22
N SER A 135 -3.45 -10.75 -13.91
CA SER A 135 -4.52 -11.57 -13.33
C SER A 135 -5.90 -10.92 -13.53
N GLY A 136 -6.97 -11.69 -13.32
CA GLY A 136 -8.26 -11.08 -12.91
C GLY A 136 -8.15 -10.39 -11.55
N GLU A 137 -9.25 -9.83 -11.05
CA GLU A 137 -9.28 -9.30 -9.68
C GLU A 137 -8.87 -10.38 -8.67
N ILE A 138 -7.89 -10.06 -7.82
CA ILE A 138 -7.43 -10.96 -6.75
C ILE A 138 -8.25 -10.76 -5.49
N ARG A 139 -8.31 -11.77 -4.60
CA ARG A 139 -9.07 -11.67 -3.33
C ARG A 139 -8.19 -11.20 -2.18
N GLU A 140 -6.91 -11.51 -2.26
CA GLU A 140 -5.93 -11.38 -1.19
C GLU A 140 -5.40 -9.93 -1.13
N HIS A 141 -6.30 -8.97 -0.86
CA HIS A 141 -5.99 -7.54 -0.68
C HIS A 141 -6.95 -6.86 0.31
N SER A 142 -6.65 -5.61 0.70
CA SER A 142 -7.50 -4.76 1.57
C SER A 142 -7.70 -5.24 3.02
N TYR A 143 -6.83 -6.13 3.51
CA TYR A 143 -6.70 -6.46 4.93
C TYR A 143 -5.24 -6.64 5.34
N TRP A 144 -4.94 -6.41 6.62
CA TRP A 144 -3.62 -6.67 7.20
C TRP A 144 -3.30 -8.16 7.14
N GLY A 145 -2.13 -8.50 6.61
CA GLY A 145 -1.73 -9.89 6.34
C GLY A 145 -1.86 -10.30 4.86
N SER A 146 -2.67 -9.60 4.07
CA SER A 146 -2.88 -9.93 2.65
C SER A 146 -1.59 -9.96 1.82
N MET A 147 -0.63 -9.06 2.08
CA MET A 147 0.70 -9.10 1.44
C MET A 147 1.40 -10.44 1.63
N ARG A 148 1.38 -10.98 2.85
CA ARG A 148 1.98 -12.28 3.14
C ARG A 148 1.26 -13.38 2.37
N GLU A 149 -0.06 -13.38 2.35
CA GLU A 149 -0.87 -14.40 1.66
C GLU A 149 -0.67 -14.41 0.14
N ARG A 150 -0.28 -13.27 -0.46
CA ARG A 150 0.07 -13.20 -1.88
C ARG A 150 1.43 -13.84 -2.22
N VAL A 151 2.31 -14.04 -1.25
CA VAL A 151 3.58 -14.76 -1.45
C VAL A 151 3.29 -16.27 -1.43
N PRO A 152 3.53 -17.03 -2.53
CA PRO A 152 3.15 -18.45 -2.59
C PRO A 152 3.76 -19.30 -1.46
N LEU A 153 5.02 -19.04 -1.07
CA LEU A 153 5.70 -19.73 0.02
C LEU A 153 4.99 -19.58 1.38
N SER A 154 4.14 -18.57 1.57
CA SER A 154 3.39 -18.38 2.83
C SER A 154 2.41 -19.50 3.15
N GLN A 155 2.02 -20.31 2.17
CA GLN A 155 1.15 -21.47 2.36
C GLN A 155 1.77 -22.53 3.29
N THR A 156 3.10 -22.61 3.30
CA THR A 156 3.83 -23.68 4.03
C THR A 156 4.95 -23.16 4.92
N ASP A 157 5.36 -21.89 4.77
CA ASP A 157 6.50 -21.33 5.50
C ASP A 157 6.14 -20.00 6.19
N ARG A 158 6.65 -19.83 7.41
CA ARG A 158 6.51 -18.58 8.17
C ARG A 158 7.45 -17.48 7.69
N MET A 159 8.42 -17.75 6.84
CA MET A 159 9.42 -16.81 6.33
C MET A 159 10.09 -16.02 7.45
N VAL A 160 10.43 -16.72 8.55
CA VAL A 160 11.11 -16.11 9.70
C VAL A 160 12.52 -15.71 9.26
N ALA A 161 12.92 -14.48 9.57
CA ALA A 161 14.27 -14.01 9.31
C ALA A 161 15.29 -14.76 10.18
N SER A 162 16.43 -15.13 9.58
CA SER A 162 17.51 -15.79 10.31
C SER A 162 18.89 -15.39 9.77
N GLY A 163 19.90 -15.50 10.63
CA GLY A 163 21.27 -15.06 10.37
C GLY A 163 21.48 -13.57 10.57
N ASP A 164 22.74 -13.12 10.55
CA ASP A 164 23.15 -11.72 10.69
C ASP A 164 23.68 -11.09 9.40
N LEU A 165 23.47 -9.78 9.24
CA LEU A 165 24.11 -8.99 8.19
C LEU A 165 25.57 -8.82 8.61
N SER A 166 26.44 -9.59 7.98
CA SER A 166 27.88 -9.52 8.22
C SER A 166 28.54 -8.59 7.21
N ARG A 167 29.60 -7.92 7.65
CA ARG A 167 30.47 -7.12 6.78
C ARG A 167 31.68 -7.95 6.40
N SER A 168 31.90 -8.12 5.10
CA SER A 168 33.09 -8.79 4.54
C SER A 168 33.92 -7.77 3.76
N VAL A 169 35.22 -7.71 4.06
CA VAL A 169 36.17 -6.89 3.31
C VAL A 169 36.64 -7.71 2.11
N LEU A 170 36.31 -7.25 0.90
CA LEU A 170 36.55 -7.97 -0.35
C LEU A 170 37.88 -7.57 -1.02
N SER A 171 38.48 -6.44 -0.63
CA SER A 171 39.79 -5.99 -1.12
C SER A 171 40.63 -5.36 -0.01
N ALA A 172 41.96 -5.38 -0.18
CA ALA A 172 42.85 -4.68 0.74
C ALA A 172 42.68 -3.16 0.60
N PRO A 173 42.65 -2.39 1.71
CA PRO A 173 42.64 -0.94 1.65
C PRO A 173 43.93 -0.42 1.01
N THR A 174 43.84 0.60 0.16
CA THR A 174 45.00 1.30 -0.41
C THR A 174 45.16 2.66 0.24
N ARG A 175 46.34 3.30 0.09
CA ARG A 175 46.57 4.67 0.59
C ARG A 175 45.60 5.73 0.03
N ARG A 176 44.88 5.43 -1.06
CA ARG A 176 43.99 6.38 -1.75
C ARG A 176 42.50 6.04 -1.64
N ALA A 177 42.13 4.85 -1.16
CA ALA A 177 40.71 4.47 -1.08
C ALA A 177 40.32 3.49 0.04
N PRO A 178 39.04 3.56 0.46
CA PRO A 178 38.45 2.52 1.29
C PRO A 178 38.36 1.18 0.53
N PRO A 179 38.33 0.05 1.25
CA PRO A 179 38.23 -1.27 0.65
C PRO A 179 36.82 -1.56 0.12
N TRP A 180 36.70 -2.50 -0.82
CA TRP A 180 35.41 -3.08 -1.19
C TRP A 180 34.79 -3.78 0.01
N VAL A 181 33.51 -3.50 0.23
CA VAL A 181 32.73 -4.10 1.29
C VAL A 181 31.60 -4.89 0.66
N GLY A 182 31.50 -6.17 1.01
CA GLY A 182 30.36 -7.01 0.71
C GLY A 182 29.57 -7.30 1.99
N SER A 183 28.27 -7.46 1.85
CA SER A 183 27.41 -7.96 2.92
C SER A 183 26.51 -9.06 2.35
N PRO A 184 26.73 -10.35 2.66
CA PRO A 184 25.80 -11.39 2.23
C PRO A 184 24.42 -11.14 2.84
N ALA A 185 23.37 -11.37 2.05
CA ALA A 185 22.00 -11.18 2.50
C ALA A 185 21.62 -12.20 3.60
N ARG A 186 20.80 -11.77 4.57
CA ARG A 186 20.19 -12.67 5.56
C ARG A 186 19.17 -13.60 4.87
N SER A 187 18.92 -14.76 5.48
CA SER A 187 17.80 -15.60 5.06
C SER A 187 16.48 -14.89 5.36
N SER A 188 15.58 -14.88 4.37
CA SER A 188 14.27 -14.21 4.44
C SER A 188 14.34 -12.69 4.65
N ALA A 189 15.38 -12.02 4.15
CA ALA A 189 15.37 -10.56 4.04
C ALA A 189 14.21 -10.12 3.14
N LEU A 190 13.39 -9.16 3.62
CA LEU A 190 12.27 -8.61 2.88
C LEU A 190 12.71 -7.34 2.16
N HIS A 191 12.44 -7.29 0.86
CA HIS A 191 12.58 -6.09 0.04
C HIS A 191 11.20 -5.66 -0.47
N VAL A 192 10.89 -4.37 -0.33
CA VAL A 192 9.63 -3.80 -0.80
C VAL A 192 9.93 -2.63 -1.73
N ARG A 193 9.38 -2.66 -2.94
CA ARG A 193 9.37 -1.54 -3.87
C ARG A 193 7.93 -1.07 -4.05
N THR A 194 7.61 0.09 -3.47
CA THR A 194 6.30 0.75 -3.64
C THR A 194 6.49 1.97 -4.53
N GLY A 195 5.72 2.03 -5.62
CA GLY A 195 5.75 3.15 -6.56
C GLY A 195 4.45 3.96 -6.52
N SER A 196 4.54 5.26 -6.74
CA SER A 196 3.40 6.11 -7.08
C SER A 196 3.65 6.69 -8.46
N LEU A 197 2.82 6.30 -9.43
CA LEU A 197 2.82 6.88 -10.77
C LEU A 197 1.80 8.02 -10.76
N ALA A 198 2.25 9.20 -10.35
CA ALA A 198 1.44 10.40 -10.53
C ALA A 198 1.56 10.88 -11.99
N PRO A 199 0.49 11.40 -12.61
CA PRO A 199 0.64 12.19 -13.83
C PRO A 199 1.65 13.32 -13.57
N ARG A 200 2.47 13.65 -14.59
CA ARG A 200 3.55 14.65 -14.49
C ARG A 200 3.07 15.87 -13.68
N ARG A 201 3.76 16.16 -12.57
CA ARG A 201 3.54 17.37 -11.76
C ARG A 201 3.89 18.58 -12.62
N THR A 202 2.90 19.38 -12.99
CA THR A 202 3.11 20.82 -13.24
C THR A 202 3.33 21.49 -11.88
N GLU A 203 4.23 22.46 -11.83
CA GLU A 203 4.84 23.06 -10.63
C GLU A 203 3.91 23.61 -9.55
N GLU A 204 4.52 23.77 -8.36
CA GLU A 204 4.13 24.52 -7.16
C GLU A 204 2.79 24.18 -6.51
N ASN A 205 2.82 23.18 -5.62
CA ASN A 205 1.73 22.92 -4.69
C ASN A 205 2.12 23.39 -3.27
N PRO A 206 1.28 24.18 -2.58
CA PRO A 206 1.63 24.76 -1.27
C PRO A 206 1.81 23.69 -0.17
N MET A 207 1.21 22.50 -0.31
CA MET A 207 1.35 21.36 0.60
C MET A 207 1.27 20.02 -0.15
N SER A 208 1.89 18.96 0.41
CA SER A 208 1.75 17.60 -0.11
C SER A 208 0.33 17.06 0.11
N ASP A 209 -0.14 16.14 -0.75
CA ASP A 209 -1.49 15.56 -0.66
C ASP A 209 -1.74 14.91 0.73
N THR A 210 -0.74 14.21 1.27
CA THR A 210 -0.80 13.60 2.60
C THR A 210 -0.95 14.64 3.71
N ASN A 211 -0.17 15.72 3.66
CA ASN A 211 -0.23 16.77 4.68
C ASN A 211 -1.53 17.58 4.56
N GLY A 212 -1.98 17.88 3.34
CA GLY A 212 -3.26 18.55 3.11
C GLY A 212 -4.43 17.77 3.69
N LEU A 213 -4.51 16.46 3.40
CA LEU A 213 -5.55 15.59 3.95
C LEU A 213 -5.46 15.49 5.47
N ALA A 214 -4.26 15.29 6.03
CA ALA A 214 -4.06 15.20 7.47
C ALA A 214 -4.49 16.48 8.21
N THR A 215 -4.13 17.64 7.68
CA THR A 215 -4.55 18.94 8.22
C THR A 215 -6.07 19.10 8.16
N SER A 216 -6.69 18.74 7.03
CA SER A 216 -8.14 18.82 6.88
C SER A 216 -8.88 17.93 7.88
N ILE A 217 -8.47 16.67 8.02
CA ILE A 217 -9.03 15.73 9.00
C ILE A 217 -8.85 16.26 10.42
N GLY A 218 -7.67 16.79 10.77
CA GLY A 218 -7.40 17.32 12.11
C GLY A 218 -8.31 18.48 12.50
N ILE A 219 -8.48 19.45 11.61
CA ILE A 219 -9.37 20.61 11.84
C ILE A 219 -10.82 20.14 11.97
N LEU A 220 -11.29 19.33 11.02
CA LEU A 220 -12.67 18.85 11.00
C LEU A 220 -12.99 17.92 12.17
N ALA A 221 -12.00 17.15 12.66
CA ALA A 221 -12.16 16.34 13.86
C ALA A 221 -12.43 17.24 15.08
N GLY A 222 -11.68 18.34 15.22
CA GLY A 222 -11.93 19.35 16.26
C GLY A 222 -13.34 19.95 16.16
N VAL A 223 -13.76 20.38 14.95
CA VAL A 223 -15.12 20.90 14.71
C VAL A 223 -16.19 19.87 15.05
N SER A 224 -15.97 18.61 14.67
CA SER A 224 -16.95 17.55 14.86
C SER A 224 -17.29 17.30 16.33
N VAL A 225 -16.33 17.45 17.25
CA VAL A 225 -16.55 17.31 18.70
C VAL A 225 -17.58 18.31 19.21
N PHE A 226 -17.55 19.56 18.72
CA PHE A 226 -18.54 20.58 19.10
C PHE A 226 -19.91 20.25 18.51
N VAL A 227 -19.96 19.88 17.23
CA VAL A 227 -21.21 19.55 16.53
C VAL A 227 -21.92 18.36 17.19
N THR A 228 -21.19 17.27 17.45
CA THR A 228 -21.75 16.08 18.12
C THR A 228 -22.15 16.38 19.56
N GLY A 229 -21.37 17.22 20.26
CA GLY A 229 -21.70 17.71 21.60
C GLY A 229 -23.04 18.46 21.65
N TRP A 230 -23.32 19.35 20.69
CA TRP A 230 -24.58 20.11 20.63
C TRP A 230 -25.81 19.25 20.38
N ILE A 231 -25.68 18.21 19.57
CA ILE A 231 -26.80 17.32 19.23
C ILE A 231 -26.91 16.11 20.19
N GLY A 232 -26.06 16.04 21.21
CA GLY A 232 -26.06 14.94 22.20
C GLY A 232 -25.62 13.59 21.62
N MET A 233 -24.86 13.58 20.53
CA MET A 233 -24.35 12.37 19.90
C MET A 233 -22.98 11.99 20.47
N PRO A 234 -22.74 10.73 20.86
CA PRO A 234 -21.41 10.29 21.25
C PRO A 234 -20.44 10.41 20.06
N THR A 235 -19.44 11.30 20.16
CA THR A 235 -18.49 11.63 19.08
C THR A 235 -17.78 10.40 18.52
N TRP A 236 -17.54 9.39 19.35
CA TRP A 236 -16.86 8.16 18.93
C TRP A 236 -17.63 7.38 17.86
N LEU A 237 -18.97 7.46 17.86
CA LEU A 237 -19.79 6.84 16.81
C LEU A 237 -19.51 7.51 15.45
N LEU A 238 -19.35 8.84 15.44
CA LEU A 238 -19.00 9.59 14.24
C LEU A 238 -17.65 9.16 13.70
N PHE A 239 -16.61 9.12 14.54
CA PHE A 239 -15.26 8.75 14.09
C PHE A 239 -15.17 7.32 13.56
N LEU A 240 -15.89 6.38 14.18
CA LEU A 240 -16.00 5.01 13.68
C LEU A 240 -16.58 4.98 12.27
N ALA A 241 -17.71 5.63 12.01
CA ALA A 241 -18.29 5.69 10.68
C ALA A 241 -17.44 6.51 9.69
N TRP A 242 -16.75 7.55 10.15
CA TRP A 242 -15.92 8.40 9.30
C TRP A 242 -14.67 7.65 8.83
N LEU A 243 -14.01 6.87 9.69
CA LEU A 243 -12.83 6.09 9.28
C LEU A 243 -13.16 5.11 8.13
N THR A 244 -14.36 4.53 8.15
CA THR A 244 -14.76 3.54 7.14
C THR A 244 -14.84 4.14 5.73
N TYR A 245 -15.06 5.45 5.59
CA TYR A 245 -15.04 6.12 4.28
C TYR A 245 -13.66 6.01 3.62
N PHE A 246 -12.61 6.36 4.37
CA PHE A 246 -11.23 6.26 3.88
C PHE A 246 -10.80 4.81 3.72
N PHE A 247 -11.29 3.92 4.59
CA PHE A 247 -11.08 2.48 4.44
C PHE A 247 -11.69 1.93 3.13
N CYS A 248 -12.83 2.49 2.70
CA CYS A 248 -13.47 2.16 1.44
C CYS A 248 -12.81 2.83 0.22
N GLY A 249 -11.72 3.57 0.40
CA GLY A 249 -10.95 4.21 -0.68
C GLY A 249 -11.32 5.66 -0.98
N GLY A 250 -12.26 6.26 -0.25
CA GLY A 250 -12.76 7.62 -0.50
C GLY A 250 -13.51 7.77 -1.83
N GLY A 251 -13.74 9.01 -2.24
CA GLY A 251 -14.53 9.33 -3.42
C GLY A 251 -15.99 8.86 -3.36
N THR A 252 -16.66 8.83 -4.52
CA THR A 252 -18.07 8.48 -4.63
C THR A 252 -18.35 7.00 -4.37
N ASP A 253 -17.46 6.09 -4.79
CA ASP A 253 -17.67 4.66 -4.55
C ASP A 253 -17.32 4.28 -3.11
N GLY A 254 -16.30 4.92 -2.51
CA GLY A 254 -16.03 4.78 -1.09
C GLY A 254 -17.20 5.25 -0.23
N LEU A 255 -17.85 6.36 -0.60
CA LEU A 255 -19.06 6.85 0.05
C LEU A 255 -20.22 5.84 0.00
N LYS A 256 -20.51 5.30 -1.19
CA LYS A 256 -21.58 4.30 -1.37
C LYS A 256 -21.31 3.06 -0.53
N LEU A 257 -20.08 2.56 -0.56
CA LEU A 257 -19.68 1.38 0.22
C LEU A 257 -19.79 1.64 1.71
N GLN A 258 -19.22 2.75 2.20
CA GLN A 258 -19.29 3.16 3.61
C GLN A 258 -20.73 3.21 4.12
N LEU A 259 -21.61 3.92 3.41
CA LEU A 259 -23.03 4.03 3.75
C LEU A 259 -23.69 2.65 3.79
N ALA A 260 -23.54 1.86 2.72
CA ALA A 260 -24.17 0.56 2.60
C ALA A 260 -23.70 -0.41 3.71
N THR A 261 -22.39 -0.52 3.91
CA THR A 261 -21.83 -1.46 4.90
C THR A 261 -22.14 -1.05 6.33
N ASN A 262 -22.03 0.23 6.67
CA ASN A 262 -22.31 0.68 8.04
C ASN A 262 -23.80 0.53 8.37
N LEU A 263 -24.70 0.93 7.46
CA LEU A 263 -26.14 0.80 7.68
C LEU A 263 -26.58 -0.68 7.74
N PHE A 264 -25.96 -1.55 6.95
CA PHE A 264 -26.18 -2.99 7.07
C PHE A 264 -25.73 -3.52 8.44
N GLY A 265 -24.54 -3.12 8.90
CA GLY A 265 -24.06 -3.44 10.25
C GLY A 265 -25.01 -2.97 11.36
N VAL A 266 -25.49 -1.73 11.24
CA VAL A 266 -26.49 -1.15 12.13
C VAL A 266 -27.76 -1.99 12.13
N LEU A 267 -28.30 -2.36 10.97
CA LEU A 267 -29.49 -3.21 10.85
C LEU A 267 -29.30 -4.55 11.57
N ILE A 268 -28.18 -5.23 11.34
CA ILE A 268 -27.88 -6.51 12.03
C ILE A 268 -27.79 -6.30 13.54
N GLY A 269 -27.18 -5.20 14.00
CA GLY A 269 -27.12 -4.82 15.41
C GLY A 269 -28.50 -4.59 16.02
N VAL A 270 -29.38 -3.88 15.31
CA VAL A 270 -30.76 -3.62 15.75
C VAL A 270 -31.56 -4.90 15.90
N VAL A 271 -31.49 -5.80 14.90
CA VAL A 271 -32.17 -7.10 14.96
C VAL A 271 -31.63 -7.91 16.15
N THR A 272 -30.31 -7.98 16.28
CA THR A 272 -29.65 -8.77 17.34
C THR A 272 -30.02 -8.28 18.73
N LEU A 273 -29.83 -6.98 19.01
CA LEU A 273 -30.11 -6.41 20.32
C LEU A 273 -31.62 -6.23 20.59
N GLY A 274 -32.43 -6.12 19.53
CA GLY A 274 -33.89 -6.15 19.63
C GLY A 274 -34.39 -7.51 20.12
N ILE A 275 -33.88 -8.61 19.55
CA ILE A 275 -34.17 -9.97 20.04
C ILE A 275 -33.74 -10.12 21.49
N VAL A 276 -32.52 -9.68 21.84
CA VAL A 276 -32.00 -9.71 23.22
C VAL A 276 -32.95 -9.01 24.19
N ALA A 277 -33.45 -7.83 23.82
CA ALA A 277 -34.39 -7.06 24.64
C ALA A 277 -35.77 -7.74 24.75
N LEU A 278 -36.31 -8.27 23.65
CA LEU A 278 -37.65 -8.90 23.64
C LEU A 278 -37.73 -10.16 24.50
N VAL A 279 -36.67 -10.97 24.50
CA VAL A 279 -36.67 -12.27 25.20
C VAL A 279 -35.96 -12.21 26.55
N ASN A 280 -35.48 -11.03 26.96
CA ASN A 280 -34.62 -10.83 28.12
C ASN A 280 -33.47 -11.86 28.14
N ALA A 281 -32.70 -11.89 27.04
CA ALA A 281 -31.79 -13.00 26.75
C ALA A 281 -30.68 -13.14 27.81
N PRO A 282 -30.43 -14.36 28.33
CA PRO A 282 -29.27 -14.63 29.17
C PRO A 282 -27.97 -14.49 28.36
N GLN A 283 -26.84 -14.27 29.04
CA GLN A 283 -25.55 -13.96 28.40
C GLN A 283 -25.09 -15.00 27.36
N TRP A 284 -25.36 -16.29 27.57
CA TRP A 284 -25.00 -17.34 26.60
C TRP A 284 -25.79 -17.20 25.28
N LEU A 285 -27.05 -16.77 25.35
CA LEU A 285 -27.89 -16.54 24.17
C LEU A 285 -27.45 -15.28 23.44
N VAL A 286 -27.05 -14.23 24.17
CA VAL A 286 -26.43 -13.03 23.57
C VAL A 286 -25.18 -13.43 22.78
N ALA A 287 -24.30 -14.26 23.35
CA ALA A 287 -23.10 -14.74 22.68
C ALA A 287 -23.43 -15.51 21.38
N LEU A 288 -24.44 -16.39 21.42
CA LEU A 288 -24.89 -17.13 20.24
C LEU A 288 -25.43 -16.19 19.14
N LEU A 289 -26.24 -15.20 19.52
CA LEU A 289 -26.77 -14.22 18.57
C LEU A 289 -25.66 -13.37 17.94
N VAL A 290 -24.63 -13.01 18.71
CA VAL A 290 -23.45 -12.30 18.20
C VAL A 290 -22.65 -13.16 17.22
N VAL A 291 -22.52 -14.48 17.45
CA VAL A 291 -21.89 -15.40 16.49
C VAL A 291 -22.65 -15.40 15.16
N VAL A 292 -23.98 -15.50 15.21
CA VAL A 292 -24.84 -15.46 14.01
C VAL A 292 -24.71 -14.11 13.29
N ALA A 293 -24.71 -13.00 14.03
CA ALA A 293 -24.53 -11.66 13.49
C ALA A 293 -23.17 -11.50 12.79
N ALA A 294 -22.09 -11.91 13.44
CA ALA A 294 -20.73 -11.85 12.89
C ALA A 294 -20.59 -12.69 11.63
N PHE A 295 -21.13 -13.92 11.63
CA PHE A 295 -21.18 -14.77 10.43
C PHE A 295 -21.96 -14.08 9.30
N THR A 296 -23.12 -13.51 9.60
CA THR A 296 -23.96 -12.81 8.60
C THR A 296 -23.24 -11.61 7.99
N ILE A 297 -22.57 -10.80 8.81
CA ILE A 297 -21.76 -9.65 8.37
C ILE A 297 -20.58 -10.12 7.51
N ALA A 298 -19.91 -11.22 7.88
CA ALA A 298 -18.82 -11.76 7.09
C ALA A 298 -19.29 -12.28 5.73
N GLN A 299 -20.44 -12.97 5.68
CA GLN A 299 -21.00 -13.49 4.43
C GLN A 299 -21.49 -12.39 3.49
N SER A 300 -22.00 -11.27 4.02
CA SER A 300 -22.49 -10.16 3.19
C SER A 300 -21.38 -9.51 2.34
N GLY A 301 -20.11 -9.70 2.70
CA GLY A 301 -18.94 -9.28 1.91
C GLY A 301 -18.90 -9.86 0.48
N ARG A 302 -19.69 -10.89 0.18
CA ARG A 302 -19.84 -11.44 -1.18
C ARG A 302 -20.75 -10.61 -2.09
N ILE A 303 -21.52 -9.70 -1.51
CA ILE A 303 -22.42 -8.80 -2.25
C ILE A 303 -21.62 -7.56 -2.63
N SER A 304 -21.61 -7.17 -3.90
CA SER A 304 -20.80 -6.07 -4.42
C SER A 304 -20.94 -4.76 -3.63
N GLY A 305 -22.16 -4.40 -3.23
CA GLY A 305 -22.45 -3.22 -2.41
C GLY A 305 -22.07 -3.33 -0.92
N LEU A 306 -21.72 -4.52 -0.44
CA LEU A 306 -21.34 -4.78 0.95
C LEU A 306 -19.94 -5.41 1.09
N ARG A 307 -19.14 -5.35 0.02
CA ARG A 307 -17.83 -6.00 -0.09
C ARG A 307 -16.80 -5.57 0.96
N GLN A 308 -17.00 -4.43 1.61
CA GLN A 308 -16.14 -3.93 2.68
C GLN A 308 -16.64 -4.42 4.05
N THR A 309 -16.41 -5.70 4.33
CA THR A 309 -16.83 -6.37 5.58
C THR A 309 -16.54 -5.59 6.86
N PRO A 310 -15.39 -4.89 7.03
CA PRO A 310 -15.13 -4.11 8.23
C PRO A 310 -16.20 -3.04 8.54
N GLY A 311 -16.82 -2.44 7.52
CA GLY A 311 -17.89 -1.44 7.73
C GLY A 311 -19.13 -2.04 8.40
N GLY A 312 -19.47 -3.29 8.07
CA GLY A 312 -20.57 -4.00 8.74
C GLY A 312 -20.30 -4.25 10.23
N PHE A 313 -19.06 -4.62 10.58
CA PHE A 313 -18.67 -4.77 11.99
C PHE A 313 -18.67 -3.44 12.74
N VAL A 314 -18.21 -2.37 12.09
CA VAL A 314 -18.27 -1.01 12.65
C VAL A 314 -19.71 -0.58 12.92
N GLY A 315 -20.62 -0.78 11.95
CA GLY A 315 -22.04 -0.45 12.12
C GLY A 315 -22.69 -1.22 13.27
N PHE A 316 -22.40 -2.51 13.41
CA PHE A 316 -22.89 -3.31 14.54
C PHE A 316 -22.34 -2.79 15.88
N ALA A 317 -21.03 -2.53 15.95
CA ALA A 317 -20.37 -2.02 17.15
C ALA A 317 -20.91 -0.65 17.57
N MET A 318 -21.27 0.21 16.62
CA MET A 318 -21.90 1.50 16.90
C MET A 318 -23.24 1.34 17.62
N ILE A 319 -24.08 0.38 17.21
CA ILE A 319 -25.34 0.08 17.89
C ILE A 319 -25.11 -0.44 19.31
N ALA A 320 -24.19 -1.40 19.48
CA ALA A 320 -23.85 -1.94 20.78
C ALA A 320 -23.29 -0.86 21.73
N ALA A 321 -22.40 -0.01 21.23
CA ALA A 321 -21.84 1.10 21.99
C ALA A 321 -22.92 2.14 22.35
N ALA A 322 -23.82 2.47 21.42
CA ALA A 322 -24.91 3.40 21.69
C ALA A 322 -25.86 2.89 22.78
N VAL A 323 -26.19 1.59 22.79
CA VAL A 323 -26.95 0.96 23.88
C VAL A 323 -26.22 1.10 25.22
N GLN A 324 -24.91 0.81 25.26
CA GLN A 324 -24.12 0.90 26.49
C GLN A 324 -24.01 2.33 27.02
N VAL A 325 -23.77 3.31 26.14
CA VAL A 325 -23.58 4.72 26.51
C VAL A 325 -24.89 5.37 26.94
N THR A 326 -26.00 5.05 26.27
CA THR A 326 -27.31 5.65 26.58
C THR A 326 -28.05 4.92 27.70
N GLY A 327 -27.72 3.66 27.95
CA GLY A 327 -28.49 2.76 28.82
C GLY A 327 -29.86 2.38 28.25
N LYS A 328 -30.15 2.72 26.98
CA LYS A 328 -31.46 2.53 26.36
C LYS A 328 -31.50 1.30 25.47
N SER A 329 -32.66 0.65 25.42
CA SER A 329 -32.93 -0.40 24.45
C SER A 329 -33.11 0.18 23.05
N VAL A 330 -32.76 -0.60 22.02
CA VAL A 330 -33.04 -0.26 20.62
C VAL A 330 -34.54 -0.12 20.32
N LEU A 331 -35.40 -0.71 21.16
CA LEU A 331 -36.86 -0.69 21.02
C LEU A 331 -37.53 0.51 21.71
N GLU A 332 -36.79 1.27 22.51
CA GLU A 332 -37.35 2.38 23.31
C GLU A 332 -37.54 3.64 22.45
N PRO A 333 -38.76 4.21 22.31
CA PRO A 333 -38.97 5.42 21.52
C PRO A 333 -38.32 6.63 22.20
N SER A 334 -37.25 7.16 21.60
CA SER A 334 -36.49 8.31 22.14
C SER A 334 -35.65 8.98 21.05
N TRP A 335 -35.40 10.28 21.18
CA TRP A 335 -34.42 10.98 20.33
C TRP A 335 -32.98 10.53 20.59
N SER A 336 -32.70 10.07 21.80
CA SER A 336 -31.45 9.40 22.17
C SER A 336 -31.48 7.88 21.95
N ASN A 337 -32.44 7.37 21.17
CA ASN A 337 -32.49 5.94 20.85
C ASN A 337 -31.20 5.53 20.11
N PRO A 338 -30.60 4.36 20.44
CA PRO A 338 -29.37 3.89 19.81
C PRO A 338 -29.39 3.84 18.27
N ILE A 339 -30.55 3.53 17.67
CA ILE A 339 -30.76 3.52 16.21
C ILE A 339 -30.59 4.93 15.65
N VAL A 340 -31.24 5.92 16.26
CA VAL A 340 -31.18 7.33 15.82
C VAL A 340 -29.75 7.83 15.90
N LEU A 341 -29.05 7.52 16.99
CA LEU A 341 -27.65 7.93 17.18
C LEU A 341 -26.71 7.25 16.18
N ALA A 342 -26.84 5.94 15.95
CA ALA A 342 -25.96 5.22 15.03
C ALA A 342 -26.20 5.62 13.57
N VAL A 343 -27.46 5.68 13.12
CA VAL A 343 -27.81 6.11 11.75
C VAL A 343 -27.41 7.57 11.54
N GLY A 344 -27.71 8.44 12.50
CA GLY A 344 -27.30 9.85 12.46
C GLY A 344 -25.79 10.00 12.39
N ALA A 345 -25.03 9.20 13.15
CA ALA A 345 -23.57 9.21 13.09
C ALA A 345 -23.04 8.76 11.73
N VAL A 346 -23.63 7.74 11.10
CA VAL A 346 -23.22 7.30 9.75
C VAL A 346 -23.43 8.42 8.71
N VAL A 347 -24.59 9.08 8.74
CA VAL A 347 -24.91 10.17 7.80
C VAL A 347 -24.01 11.37 8.04
N LEU A 348 -23.86 11.80 9.30
CA LEU A 348 -23.02 12.94 9.65
C LEU A 348 -21.54 12.66 9.31
N ALA A 349 -21.07 11.45 9.59
CA ALA A 349 -19.70 11.02 9.25
C ALA A 349 -19.44 11.09 7.75
N SER A 350 -20.42 10.71 6.94
CA SER A 350 -20.33 10.80 5.48
C SER A 350 -20.09 12.23 5.00
N VAL A 351 -20.77 13.20 5.63
CA VAL A 351 -20.57 14.65 5.35
C VAL A 351 -19.16 15.08 5.75
N PHE A 352 -18.72 14.75 6.96
CA PHE A 352 -17.38 15.11 7.44
C PHE A 352 -16.27 14.45 6.62
N ALA A 353 -16.47 13.21 6.17
CA ALA A 353 -15.50 12.48 5.36
C ALA A 353 -15.30 13.11 3.98
N VAL A 354 -16.40 13.41 3.29
CA VAL A 354 -16.38 14.13 2.02
C VAL A 354 -15.76 15.52 2.19
N ALA A 355 -16.16 16.25 3.23
CA ALA A 355 -15.59 17.58 3.52
C ALA A 355 -14.07 17.51 3.78
N SER A 356 -13.59 16.44 4.41
CA SER A 356 -12.16 16.23 4.67
C SER A 356 -11.36 15.93 3.42
N GLU A 357 -11.92 15.11 2.52
CA GLU A 357 -11.28 14.83 1.24
C GLU A 357 -11.22 16.08 0.38
N LEU A 358 -12.32 16.84 0.31
CA LEU A 358 -12.37 18.11 -0.43
C LEU A 358 -11.44 19.16 0.18
N GLY A 359 -11.42 19.30 1.51
CA GLY A 359 -10.52 20.20 2.21
C GLY A 359 -9.05 19.84 1.99
N GLY A 360 -8.72 18.55 2.00
CA GLY A 360 -7.38 18.08 1.65
C GLY A 360 -6.97 18.48 0.24
N LYS A 361 -7.88 18.32 -0.74
CA LYS A 361 -7.66 18.74 -2.14
C LYS A 361 -7.50 20.25 -2.29
N VAL A 362 -8.25 21.06 -1.55
CA VAL A 362 -8.05 22.53 -1.52
C VAL A 362 -6.63 22.85 -1.04
N LEU A 363 -6.22 22.27 0.10
CA LEU A 363 -4.92 22.54 0.71
C LEU A 363 -3.74 22.05 -0.14
N SER A 364 -3.94 21.01 -0.94
CA SER A 364 -2.96 20.51 -1.90
C SER A 364 -3.23 20.94 -3.35
N GLY A 365 -3.97 22.02 -3.58
CA GLY A 365 -4.13 22.61 -4.93
C GLY A 365 -4.70 21.66 -6.01
N ARG A 366 -5.43 20.62 -5.61
CA ARG A 366 -6.03 19.63 -6.51
C ARG A 366 -7.43 20.03 -6.95
N SER A 367 -7.89 19.46 -8.07
CA SER A 367 -9.26 19.63 -8.54
C SER A 367 -10.29 19.14 -7.51
N LEU A 368 -11.35 19.91 -7.30
CA LEU A 368 -12.43 19.60 -6.35
C LEU A 368 -13.43 18.58 -6.90
N SER A 369 -12.94 17.42 -7.36
CA SER A 369 -13.78 16.33 -7.82
C SER A 369 -13.68 15.13 -6.89
N LEU A 370 -14.83 14.60 -6.46
CA LEU A 370 -14.93 13.29 -5.82
C LEU A 370 -14.91 12.23 -6.93
N ARG A 371 -13.75 11.96 -7.51
CA ARG A 371 -13.58 10.83 -8.42
C ARG A 371 -12.97 9.68 -7.65
N SER A 372 -13.63 8.52 -7.71
CA SER A 372 -12.93 7.25 -7.48
C SER A 372 -11.75 7.18 -8.46
N PRO A 373 -10.58 6.62 -8.10
CA PRO A 373 -9.58 6.28 -9.09
C PRO A 373 -10.27 5.44 -10.17
N VAL A 374 -10.26 5.97 -11.39
CA VAL A 374 -10.97 5.42 -12.54
C VAL A 374 -10.46 4.00 -12.77
N ILE A 375 -11.33 3.01 -12.60
CA ILE A 375 -11.22 1.77 -13.38
C ILE A 375 -11.74 2.21 -14.74
N ASP A 376 -10.85 2.43 -15.71
CA ASP A 376 -11.31 2.64 -17.07
C ASP A 376 -12.12 1.39 -17.43
N GLU A 377 -13.39 1.58 -17.79
CA GLU A 377 -14.16 0.50 -18.39
C GLU A 377 -13.36 0.03 -19.61
N PRO A 378 -13.16 -1.30 -19.79
CA PRO A 378 -12.43 -1.80 -20.94
C PRO A 378 -13.09 -1.23 -22.19
N ALA A 379 -12.28 -0.60 -23.05
CA ALA A 379 -12.73 -0.05 -24.31
C ALA A 379 -13.59 -1.12 -25.00
N VAL A 380 -14.86 -0.79 -25.24
CA VAL A 380 -15.74 -1.63 -26.03
C VAL A 380 -15.09 -1.73 -27.40
N ASP A 381 -14.59 -2.91 -27.73
CA ASP A 381 -14.15 -3.27 -29.07
C ASP A 381 -15.31 -2.95 -30.02
N GLN A 382 -15.18 -1.84 -30.75
CA GLN A 382 -16.00 -1.60 -31.93
C GLN A 382 -15.38 -2.44 -33.03
N GLY A 383 -15.99 -3.60 -33.26
CA GLY A 383 -15.59 -4.56 -34.29
C GLY A 383 -15.71 -4.04 -35.71
#